data_AF-A0A7S0STF2-F1
#
_entry.id   AF-A0A7S0STF2-F1
#
_cell.length_a   1.000
_cell.length_b   1.000
_cell.length_c   1.000
_cell.angle_alpha   90.00
_cell.angle_beta   90.00
_cell.angle_gamma   90.00
#
_symmetry.space_group_name_H-M   'P 1'
#
loop_
_entity.id
_entity.type
_entity.pdbx_description
1 polymer ?
#
loop_
_entity_poly.entity_id
_entity_poly.type
_entity_poly.pdbx_seq_one_letter_code
_entity_poly.pdbx_strand_id
1 'polypeptide(L)'
;ASNTITVPSKPKPTVSTTTTKPSSSGSAKPTTPTKVVKEGSNNSVSETLKSEISSLKSLNNEKDHLINELKQDVENVEKERDFYFEKLREIEILIQDEEDNGRGNELTASILKVLYATADGFEVINNSNVVTNESEETIGASNDEETY
;
A
#
# COMPACT_ATOMS: atom_id res chain seq x y z
N ALA A 1 -14.81 -5.76 -27.66
CA ALA A 1 -14.25 -7.11 -27.68
C ALA A 1 -14.02 -7.54 -26.24
N SER A 2 -14.83 -8.50 -25.78
CA SER A 2 -14.81 -9.07 -24.44
C SER A 2 -13.52 -9.87 -24.24
N ASN A 3 -12.90 -9.77 -23.05
CA ASN A 3 -11.90 -10.73 -22.61
C ASN A 3 -12.24 -11.18 -21.19
N THR A 4 -12.86 -12.36 -21.12
CA THR A 4 -13.11 -13.15 -19.92
C THR A 4 -11.82 -13.83 -19.46
N ILE A 5 -11.47 -13.66 -18.18
CA ILE A 5 -10.36 -14.36 -17.55
C ILE A 5 -10.87 -15.69 -16.99
N THR A 6 -10.41 -16.79 -17.57
CA THR A 6 -10.66 -18.17 -17.12
C THR A 6 -9.69 -18.54 -16.00
N VAL A 7 -10.21 -19.01 -14.85
CA VAL A 7 -9.42 -19.54 -13.74
C VAL A 7 -9.38 -21.08 -13.83
N PRO A 8 -8.22 -21.76 -13.73
CA PRO A 8 -8.15 -23.21 -13.73
C PRO A 8 -8.38 -23.81 -12.33
N SER A 9 -9.12 -24.92 -12.27
CA SER A 9 -9.44 -25.66 -11.05
C SER A 9 -8.35 -26.68 -10.64
N LYS A 10 -8.31 -26.97 -9.34
CA LYS A 10 -7.36 -27.86 -8.65
C LYS A 10 -7.87 -29.32 -8.66
N PRO A 11 -7.03 -30.34 -8.89
CA PRO A 11 -7.48 -31.73 -8.83
C PRO A 11 -7.47 -32.31 -7.40
N LYS A 12 -8.46 -33.18 -7.17
CA LYS A 12 -8.76 -33.94 -5.94
C LYS A 12 -7.91 -35.23 -5.86
N PRO A 13 -7.55 -35.74 -4.66
CA PRO A 13 -6.88 -37.03 -4.53
C PRO A 13 -7.90 -38.18 -4.45
N THR A 14 -7.65 -39.27 -5.17
CA THR A 14 -8.39 -40.53 -5.06
C THR A 14 -7.42 -41.64 -4.63
N VAL A 15 -7.75 -42.29 -3.52
CA VAL A 15 -7.06 -43.44 -2.92
C VAL A 15 -7.40 -44.71 -3.70
N SER A 16 -6.44 -45.62 -3.87
CA SER A 16 -6.72 -47.05 -4.10
C SER A 16 -5.56 -47.92 -3.60
N THR A 17 -5.85 -48.67 -2.55
CA THR A 17 -5.10 -49.82 -2.02
C THR A 17 -5.17 -51.00 -2.98
N THR A 18 -4.09 -51.79 -3.11
CA THR A 18 -4.13 -53.28 -3.00
C THR A 18 -2.72 -53.88 -3.07
N THR A 19 -2.60 -54.96 -2.31
CA THR A 19 -1.47 -55.85 -2.00
C THR A 19 -1.02 -56.76 -3.14
N THR A 20 0.26 -57.15 -3.13
CA THR A 20 0.85 -58.52 -3.24
C THR A 20 2.13 -58.61 -4.11
N LYS A 21 3.18 -59.22 -3.53
CA LYS A 21 4.43 -59.77 -4.13
C LYS A 21 4.12 -61.16 -4.74
N PRO A 22 4.93 -61.83 -5.62
CA PRO A 22 6.35 -62.20 -5.40
C PRO A 22 7.28 -62.39 -6.65
N SER A 23 8.58 -62.65 -6.38
CA SER A 23 9.62 -63.34 -7.21
C SER A 23 10.09 -62.66 -8.52
N SER A 24 11.31 -62.81 -9.07
CA SER A 24 12.54 -63.55 -8.78
C SER A 24 13.70 -62.93 -9.61
N SER A 25 14.93 -63.24 -9.19
CA SER A 25 16.25 -62.91 -9.74
C SER A 25 16.47 -63.03 -11.26
N GLY A 26 17.27 -62.11 -11.82
CA GLY A 26 17.97 -62.29 -13.10
C GLY A 26 18.96 -61.16 -13.40
N SER A 27 20.27 -61.45 -13.32
CA SER A 27 21.38 -60.55 -13.68
C SER A 27 21.61 -60.48 -15.18
N ALA A 28 21.90 -59.29 -15.74
CA ALA A 28 22.92 -59.07 -16.78
C ALA A 28 23.02 -57.58 -17.21
N LYS A 29 24.26 -57.07 -17.28
CA LYS A 29 24.77 -55.88 -18.03
C LYS A 29 25.52 -56.47 -19.28
N PRO A 30 25.81 -55.79 -20.44
CA PRO A 30 26.24 -54.39 -20.56
C PRO A 30 26.04 -53.58 -21.89
N THR A 31 26.49 -52.32 -21.82
CA THR A 31 26.98 -51.38 -22.88
C THR A 31 26.03 -50.73 -23.90
N THR A 32 25.97 -49.39 -23.88
CA THR A 32 26.37 -48.46 -24.98
C THR A 32 26.33 -47.00 -24.48
N PRO A 33 27.29 -46.11 -24.87
CA PRO A 33 27.22 -44.69 -24.57
C PRO A 33 26.66 -43.94 -25.78
N THR A 34 25.42 -43.46 -25.70
CA THR A 34 24.88 -42.55 -26.72
C THR A 34 25.16 -41.10 -26.30
N LYS A 35 26.01 -40.49 -27.11
CA LYS A 35 26.51 -39.12 -27.08
C LYS A 35 25.37 -38.12 -27.36
N VAL A 36 25.42 -36.99 -26.65
CA VAL A 36 24.82 -35.67 -26.94
C VAL A 36 23.31 -35.58 -27.20
N VAL A 37 22.56 -35.31 -26.14
CA VAL A 37 21.47 -34.31 -26.22
C VAL A 37 22.07 -32.98 -25.77
N LYS A 38 22.09 -32.02 -26.69
CA LYS A 38 22.56 -30.66 -26.46
C LYS A 38 21.54 -29.94 -25.57
N GLU A 39 21.74 -30.04 -24.25
CA GLU A 39 21.10 -29.19 -23.24
C GLU A 39 21.60 -27.74 -23.42
N GLY A 40 21.01 -27.02 -24.38
CA GLY A 40 21.38 -25.63 -24.68
C GLY A 40 20.27 -24.61 -24.43
N SER A 41 19.03 -25.04 -24.17
CA SER A 41 17.87 -24.12 -24.18
C SER A 41 17.45 -23.62 -22.80
N ASN A 42 17.81 -24.33 -21.72
CA ASN A 42 17.35 -23.99 -20.36
C ASN A 42 18.19 -22.87 -19.70
N ASN A 43 19.44 -22.68 -20.14
CA ASN A 43 20.32 -21.67 -19.55
C ASN A 43 19.93 -20.24 -19.93
N SER A 44 19.53 -20.01 -21.18
CA SER A 44 19.16 -18.67 -21.67
C SER A 44 17.92 -18.13 -20.97
N VAL A 45 16.87 -18.94 -20.78
CA VAL A 45 15.66 -18.54 -20.06
C VAL A 45 15.94 -18.31 -18.56
N SER A 46 16.84 -19.10 -17.97
CA SER A 46 17.26 -18.93 -16.58
C SER A 46 18.02 -17.61 -16.35
N GLU A 47 18.86 -17.19 -17.29
CA GLU A 47 19.56 -15.91 -17.22
C GLU A 47 18.62 -14.72 -17.35
N THR A 48 17.65 -14.76 -18.29
CA THR A 48 16.66 -13.69 -18.45
C THR A 48 15.75 -13.54 -17.22
N LEU A 49 15.33 -14.66 -16.62
CA LEU A 49 14.55 -14.62 -15.38
C LEU A 49 15.37 -14.07 -14.20
N LYS A 50 16.67 -14.41 -14.11
CA LYS A 50 17.55 -13.85 -13.07
C LYS A 50 17.78 -12.36 -13.25
N SER A 51 17.97 -11.88 -14.48
CA SER A 51 18.11 -10.44 -14.74
C SER A 51 16.82 -9.68 -14.41
N GLU A 52 15.65 -10.25 -14.73
CA GLU A 52 14.36 -9.65 -14.40
C GLU A 52 14.14 -9.60 -12.88
N ILE A 53 14.43 -10.69 -12.16
CA ILE A 53 14.36 -10.73 -10.69
C ILE A 53 15.31 -9.70 -10.06
N SER A 54 16.53 -9.54 -10.61
CA SER A 54 17.47 -8.52 -10.15
C SER A 54 16.95 -7.11 -10.40
N SER A 55 16.37 -6.85 -11.56
CA SER A 55 15.77 -5.57 -11.92
C SER A 55 14.60 -5.22 -11.01
N LEU A 56 13.66 -6.16 -10.83
CA LEU A 56 12.52 -6.01 -9.92
C LEU A 56 12.96 -5.78 -8.47
N LYS A 57 14.01 -6.46 -8.02
CA LYS A 57 14.56 -6.25 -6.68
C LYS A 57 15.15 -4.84 -6.52
N SER A 58 15.91 -4.36 -7.51
CA SER A 58 16.43 -3.00 -7.50
C SER A 58 15.32 -1.95 -7.48
N LEU A 59 14.28 -2.15 -8.32
CA LEU A 59 13.11 -1.27 -8.34
C LEU A 59 12.36 -1.28 -7.01
N ASN A 60 12.23 -2.45 -6.36
CA ASN A 60 11.57 -2.54 -5.06
C ASN A 60 12.36 -1.80 -3.98
N ASN A 61 13.69 -1.96 -3.96
CA ASN A 61 14.55 -1.21 -3.05
C ASN A 61 14.43 0.32 -3.27
N GLU A 62 14.38 0.77 -4.52
CA GLU A 62 14.20 2.19 -4.85
C GLU A 62 12.85 2.71 -4.36
N LYS A 63 11.77 1.93 -4.54
CA LYS A 63 10.45 2.26 -3.99
C LYS A 63 10.47 2.33 -2.47
N ASP A 64 11.13 1.39 -1.80
CA ASP A 64 11.27 1.39 -0.34
C ASP A 64 12.04 2.63 0.14
N HIS A 65 13.08 3.05 -0.58
CA HIS A 65 13.79 4.30 -0.29
C HIS A 65 12.89 5.52 -0.41
N LEU A 66 12.14 5.66 -1.51
CA LEU A 66 11.23 6.78 -1.72
C LEU A 66 10.11 6.81 -0.67
N ILE A 67 9.58 5.65 -0.29
CA ILE A 67 8.58 5.56 0.78
C ILE A 67 9.15 6.05 2.11
N ASN A 68 10.39 5.70 2.44
CA ASN A 68 11.03 6.15 3.67
C ASN A 68 11.33 7.64 3.66
N GLU A 69 11.77 8.18 2.53
CA GLU A 69 11.99 9.62 2.33
C GLU A 69 10.68 10.40 2.52
N LEU A 70 9.61 10.00 1.84
CA LEU A 70 8.30 10.64 1.99
C LEU A 70 7.76 10.57 3.42
N LYS A 71 7.99 9.45 4.13
CA LYS A 71 7.62 9.34 5.55
C LYS A 71 8.38 10.32 6.42
N GLN A 72 9.68 10.49 6.16
CA GLN A 72 10.50 11.45 6.88
C GLN A 72 10.05 12.90 6.60
N ASP A 73 9.71 13.21 5.35
CA ASP A 73 9.18 14.53 4.98
C ASP A 73 7.86 14.83 5.66
N VAL A 74 6.93 13.86 5.71
CA VAL A 74 5.67 14.01 6.44
C VAL A 74 5.93 14.22 7.93
N GLU A 75 6.81 13.43 8.55
CA GLU A 75 7.16 13.59 9.97
C GLU A 75 7.74 14.99 10.25
N ASN A 76 8.58 15.52 9.35
CA ASN A 76 9.15 16.86 9.48
C ASN A 76 8.05 17.94 9.38
N VAL A 77 7.15 17.82 8.40
CA VAL A 77 6.03 18.75 8.23
C VAL A 77 5.08 18.70 9.42
N GLU A 78 4.81 17.51 9.97
CA GLU A 78 4.00 17.36 11.18
C GLU A 78 4.64 18.03 12.39
N LYS A 79 5.96 17.88 12.57
CA LYS A 79 6.71 18.58 13.63
C LYS A 79 6.66 20.10 13.45
N GLU A 80 6.81 20.59 12.22
CA GLU A 80 6.70 22.02 11.93
C GLU A 80 5.29 22.54 12.20
N ARG A 81 4.26 21.82 11.75
CA ARG A 81 2.85 22.13 12.05
C ARG A 81 2.61 22.24 13.55
N ASP A 82 3.06 21.24 14.31
CA ASP A 82 2.85 21.18 15.76
C ASP A 82 3.63 22.29 16.47
N PHE A 83 4.86 22.56 16.03
CA PHE A 83 5.69 23.66 16.54
C PHE A 83 5.01 25.03 16.36
N TYR A 84 4.49 25.31 15.16
CA TYR A 84 3.78 26.56 14.90
C TYR A 84 2.47 26.64 15.68
N PHE A 85 1.73 25.54 15.78
CA PHE A 85 0.48 25.50 16.53
C PHE A 85 0.70 25.74 18.03
N GLU A 86 1.70 25.09 18.64
CA GLU A 86 2.04 25.28 20.06
C GLU A 86 2.44 26.74 20.34
N LYS A 87 3.20 27.37 19.45
CA LYS A 87 3.57 28.80 19.55
C LYS A 87 2.35 29.72 19.48
N LEU A 88 1.42 29.47 18.54
CA LEU A 88 0.19 30.26 18.43
C LEU A 88 -0.70 30.07 19.67
N ARG A 89 -0.78 28.84 20.20
CA ARG A 89 -1.52 28.55 21.44
C ARG A 89 -0.92 29.23 22.66
N GLU A 90 0.41 29.22 22.79
CA GLU A 90 1.14 29.92 23.86
C GLU A 90 0.86 31.44 23.80
N ILE A 91 0.92 32.04 22.62
CA ILE A 91 0.58 33.46 22.39
C ILE A 91 -0.88 33.74 22.76
N GLU A 92 -1.82 32.89 22.36
CA GLU A 92 -3.23 33.05 22.67
C GLU A 92 -3.48 33.09 24.19
N ILE A 93 -2.88 32.16 24.94
CA ILE A 93 -3.00 32.10 26.40
C ILE A 93 -2.46 33.39 27.03
N LEU A 94 -1.27 33.84 26.61
CA LEU A 94 -0.68 35.07 27.13
C LEU A 94 -1.58 36.29 26.90
N ILE A 95 -2.25 36.36 25.75
CA ILE A 95 -3.15 37.48 25.44
C ILE A 95 -4.44 37.40 26.26
N GLN A 96 -5.03 36.20 26.39
CA GLN A 96 -6.23 35.99 27.21
C GLN A 96 -5.95 36.37 28.67
N ASP A 97 -4.78 36.00 29.21
CA ASP A 97 -4.37 36.40 30.55
C ASP A 97 -4.29 37.93 30.70
N GLU A 98 -3.75 38.66 29.71
CA GLU A 98 -3.73 40.13 29.74
C GLU A 98 -5.13 40.74 29.65
N GLU A 99 -6.03 40.17 28.85
CA GLU A 99 -7.43 40.61 28.74
C GLU A 99 -8.22 40.37 30.04
N ASP A 100 -8.08 39.20 30.64
CA ASP A 100 -8.75 38.82 31.91
C ASP A 100 -8.28 39.69 33.08
N ASN A 101 -7.03 40.15 33.05
CA ASN A 101 -6.49 41.10 34.01
C ASN A 101 -6.82 42.57 33.70
N GLY A 102 -7.65 42.85 32.68
CA GLY A 102 -8.06 44.21 32.29
C GLY A 102 -6.95 45.03 31.64
N ARG A 103 -5.89 44.38 31.13
CA ARG A 103 -4.73 45.00 30.45
C ARG A 103 -4.80 44.89 28.92
N GLY A 104 -5.89 44.33 28.39
CA GLY A 104 -6.17 44.26 26.96
C GLY A 104 -6.23 45.62 26.27
N ASN A 105 -5.79 45.68 25.01
CA ASN A 105 -5.77 46.90 24.20
C ASN A 105 -6.05 46.59 22.71
N GLU A 106 -5.99 47.60 21.84
CA GLU A 106 -6.26 47.43 20.41
C GLU A 106 -5.29 46.45 19.72
N LEU A 107 -4.05 46.34 20.22
CA LEU A 107 -3.07 45.39 19.72
C LEU A 107 -3.46 43.95 20.09
N THR A 108 -3.89 43.68 21.33
CA THR A 108 -4.34 42.33 21.74
C THR A 108 -5.54 41.88 20.90
N ALA A 109 -6.51 42.77 20.70
CA ALA A 109 -7.68 42.50 19.85
C ALA A 109 -7.28 42.22 18.38
N SER A 110 -6.29 42.94 17.85
CA SER A 110 -5.78 42.73 16.49
C SER A 110 -5.06 41.39 16.35
N ILE A 111 -4.31 40.96 17.37
CA ILE A 111 -3.63 39.66 17.36
C ILE A 111 -4.65 38.52 17.45
N LEU A 112 -5.66 38.60 18.33
CA LEU A 112 -6.72 37.59 18.40
C LEU A 112 -7.48 37.47 17.07
N LYS A 113 -7.73 38.60 16.39
CA LYS A 113 -8.34 38.58 15.05
C LYS A 113 -7.50 37.79 14.04
N VAL A 114 -6.17 37.88 14.11
CA VAL A 114 -5.28 37.07 13.27
C VAL A 114 -5.32 35.60 13.68
N LEU A 115 -5.29 35.30 14.98
CA LEU A 115 -5.32 33.93 15.50
C LEU A 115 -6.62 33.19 15.17
N TYR A 116 -7.73 33.91 15.08
CA TYR A 116 -9.06 33.36 14.77
C TYR A 116 -9.47 33.53 13.31
N ALA A 117 -8.62 34.10 12.46
CA ALA A 117 -8.91 34.19 11.03
C ALA A 117 -8.95 32.78 10.41
N THR A 118 -9.98 32.48 9.63
CA THR A 118 -10.02 31.26 8.82
C THR A 118 -9.22 31.49 7.54
N ALA A 119 -8.26 30.61 7.24
CA ALA A 119 -7.66 30.54 5.92
C ALA A 119 -8.54 29.69 5.00
N ASP A 120 -8.61 30.04 3.71
CA ASP A 120 -9.34 29.28 2.71
C ASP A 120 -8.82 27.83 2.67
N GLY A 121 -9.69 26.86 2.94
CA GLY A 121 -9.33 25.44 3.09
C GLY A 121 -8.84 24.98 4.47
N PHE A 122 -8.82 25.86 5.49
CA PHE A 122 -8.46 25.54 6.89
C PHE A 122 -9.61 25.78 7.87
N GLU A 123 -10.85 25.71 7.41
CA GLU A 123 -12.00 25.77 8.30
C GLU A 123 -11.92 24.60 9.30
N VAL A 124 -11.71 24.93 10.58
CA VAL A 124 -11.77 23.96 11.65
C VAL A 124 -13.21 23.46 11.69
N ILE A 125 -13.44 22.23 11.23
CA ILE A 125 -14.67 21.49 11.46
C ILE A 125 -14.72 21.24 12.98
N ASN A 126 -15.30 22.18 13.70
CA ASN A 126 -15.51 22.09 15.14
C ASN A 126 -16.38 20.86 15.44
N ASN A 127 -15.76 19.78 15.92
CA ASN A 127 -16.32 18.61 16.62
C ASN A 127 -17.81 18.25 16.40
N SER A 128 -18.32 18.17 15.16
CA SER A 128 -19.61 17.52 14.86
C SER A 128 -19.91 17.15 13.41
N ASN A 129 -19.11 17.50 12.39
CA ASN A 129 -19.40 17.08 11.02
C ASN A 129 -18.14 16.65 10.28
N VAL A 130 -17.78 15.37 10.38
CA VAL A 130 -16.92 14.75 9.37
C VAL A 130 -17.63 14.88 8.02
N VAL A 131 -17.32 15.93 7.26
CA VAL A 131 -17.63 15.98 5.84
C VAL A 131 -16.57 15.10 5.19
N THR A 132 -16.88 13.81 5.08
CA THR A 132 -16.21 12.98 4.09
C THR A 132 -16.53 13.60 2.73
N ASN A 133 -15.52 14.08 2.02
CA ASN A 133 -15.64 14.36 0.60
C ASN A 133 -15.74 13.02 -0.14
N GLU A 134 -16.88 12.33 0.01
CA GLU A 134 -17.29 11.27 -0.90
C GLU A 134 -17.89 11.94 -2.13
N SER A 135 -17.02 12.27 -3.09
CA SER A 135 -17.45 12.51 -4.46
C SER A 135 -18.07 11.20 -4.98
N GLU A 136 -19.39 11.22 -5.09
CA GLU A 136 -20.23 10.20 -5.70
C GLU A 136 -19.64 9.69 -7.02
N GLU A 137 -19.31 8.40 -7.10
CA GLU A 137 -19.30 7.67 -8.36
C GLU A 137 -20.58 6.84 -8.42
N THR A 138 -21.64 7.47 -8.93
CA THR A 138 -22.88 6.80 -9.30
C THR A 138 -22.64 5.96 -10.56
N ILE A 139 -22.16 4.72 -10.42
CA ILE A 139 -22.25 3.75 -11.53
C ILE A 139 -23.65 3.15 -11.53
N GLY A 140 -24.42 3.60 -12.52
CA GLY A 140 -25.80 3.21 -12.75
C GLY A 140 -26.01 1.72 -13.00
N ALA A 141 -27.19 1.30 -12.54
CA ALA A 141 -28.11 0.33 -13.13
C ALA A 141 -27.53 -0.89 -13.87
N SER A 142 -27.78 -2.06 -13.29
CA SER A 142 -28.26 -3.21 -14.06
C SER A 142 -29.24 -4.00 -13.22
N ASN A 143 -30.47 -4.04 -13.72
CA ASN A 143 -31.53 -4.95 -13.30
C ASN A 143 -31.00 -6.38 -13.36
N ASP A 144 -31.38 -7.24 -12.41
CA ASP A 144 -31.66 -8.66 -12.62
C ASP A 144 -32.40 -9.18 -11.37
N GLU A 145 -33.70 -8.92 -11.35
CA GLU A 145 -34.65 -9.63 -10.48
C GLU A 145 -35.05 -10.91 -11.24
N GLU A 146 -34.29 -11.99 -11.09
CA GLU A 146 -34.65 -13.31 -11.62
C GLU A 146 -35.18 -14.20 -10.49
N THR A 147 -36.49 -14.37 -10.52
CA THR A 147 -37.30 -15.43 -9.91
C THR A 147 -36.63 -16.80 -9.92
N TYR A 148 -36.69 -17.51 -8.79
CA TYR A 148 -37.14 -18.91 -8.71
C TYR A 148 -37.66 -19.24 -7.31
#